data_AF-A0A6J4I123-F1
#
_entry.id   AF-A0A6J4I123-F1
#
_cell.length_a   1.000
_cell.length_b   1.000
_cell.length_c   1.000
_cell.angle_alpha   90.00
_cell.angle_beta   90.00
_cell.angle_gamma   90.00
#
_symmetry.space_group_name_H-M   'P 1'
#
loop_
_entity.id
_entity.type
_entity.pdbx_description
1 polymer ?
#
loop_
_entity_poly.entity_id
_entity_poly.type
_entity_poly.pdbx_seq_one_letter_code
_entity_poly.pdbx_strand_id
1 'polypeptide(L)'
;MPIHTRTLQTLEFPKILERLAQHTSFSASRELALNLRPDDDATHVARMQRATSAARHLFDEHPDITIGGARDIRASVSLAQRGGALEPTALLDVSATLAAMRQLRVALM
;
A
#
# COMPACT_ATOMS: atom_id res chain seq x y z
N MET A 1 -25.44 1.08 5.15
CA MET A 1 -25.83 -0.35 5.06
C MET A 1 -24.69 -1.15 4.47
N PRO A 2 -24.34 -2.31 5.05
CA PRO A 2 -23.33 -3.19 4.46
C PRO A 2 -23.79 -3.66 3.07
N ILE A 3 -22.94 -3.48 2.06
CA ILE A 3 -23.22 -3.94 0.70
C ILE A 3 -23.08 -5.46 0.65
N HIS A 4 -24.12 -6.15 0.18
CA HIS A 4 -24.09 -7.62 0.06
C HIS A 4 -23.05 -8.08 -0.96
N THR A 5 -22.34 -9.18 -0.64
CA THR A 5 -21.33 -9.79 -1.50
C THR A 5 -21.85 -10.11 -2.90
N ARG A 6 -23.10 -10.58 -3.01
CA ARG A 6 -23.75 -10.86 -4.32
C ARG A 6 -23.82 -9.60 -5.19
N THR A 7 -24.14 -8.44 -4.60
CA THR A 7 -24.16 -7.16 -5.32
C THR A 7 -22.78 -6.81 -5.85
N LEU A 8 -21.73 -6.98 -5.04
CA LEU A 8 -20.35 -6.72 -5.47
C LEU A 8 -19.90 -7.65 -6.60
N GLN A 9 -20.33 -8.92 -6.57
CA GLN A 9 -20.08 -9.86 -7.66
C GLN A 9 -20.79 -9.44 -8.95
N THR A 10 -22.08 -9.06 -8.85
CA THR A 10 -22.86 -8.61 -10.01
C THR A 10 -22.30 -7.33 -10.63
N LEU A 11 -21.77 -6.41 -9.81
CA LEU A 11 -21.10 -5.19 -10.27
C LEU A 11 -19.65 -5.43 -10.75
N GLU A 12 -19.22 -6.69 -10.80
CA GLU A 12 -17.86 -7.07 -11.17
C GLU A 12 -16.75 -6.40 -10.33
N PHE A 13 -17.08 -6.01 -9.10
CA PHE A 13 -16.15 -5.33 -8.19
C PHE A 13 -14.82 -6.10 -8.01
N PRO A 14 -14.80 -7.44 -7.90
CA PRO A 14 -13.53 -8.18 -7.86
C PRO A 14 -12.62 -7.92 -9.06
N LYS A 15 -13.18 -7.75 -10.27
CA LYS A 15 -12.38 -7.42 -11.47
C LYS A 15 -11.79 -6.02 -11.37
N ILE A 16 -12.51 -5.07 -10.78
CA ILE A 16 -12.02 -3.71 -10.52
C ILE A 16 -10.84 -3.75 -9.54
N LEU A 17 -10.95 -4.52 -8.46
CA LEU A 17 -9.87 -4.68 -7.48
C LEU A 17 -8.62 -5.31 -8.10
N GLU A 18 -8.77 -6.33 -8.94
CA GLU A 18 -7.64 -6.92 -9.67
C GLU A 18 -6.96 -5.93 -10.62
N ARG A 19 -7.73 -5.12 -11.34
CA ARG A 19 -7.16 -4.05 -12.19
C ARG A 19 -6.40 -3.03 -11.34
N LEU A 20 -6.97 -2.59 -10.21
CA LEU A 20 -6.29 -1.67 -9.29
C LEU A 20 -5.00 -2.29 -8.75
N ALA A 21 -5.04 -3.56 -8.35
CA ALA A 21 -3.90 -4.29 -7.80
C ALA A 21 -2.72 -4.36 -8.79
N GLN A 22 -2.98 -4.42 -10.10
CA GLN A 22 -1.94 -4.39 -11.14
C GLN A 22 -1.18 -3.06 -11.22
N HIS A 23 -1.77 -1.96 -10.75
CA HIS A 23 -1.11 -0.65 -10.70
C HIS A 23 -0.31 -0.41 -9.42
N THR A 24 -0.24 -1.39 -8.52
CA THR A 24 0.51 -1.26 -7.27
C THR A 24 1.96 -1.70 -7.46
N SER A 25 2.92 -0.92 -6.92
CA SER A 25 4.36 -1.21 -7.02
C SER A 25 4.89 -2.06 -5.86
N PHE A 26 4.04 -2.44 -4.91
CA PHE A 26 4.44 -3.11 -3.67
C PHE A 26 3.44 -4.19 -3.27
N SER A 27 3.91 -5.34 -2.78
CA SER A 27 3.05 -6.48 -2.40
C SER A 27 2.03 -6.11 -1.33
N ALA A 28 2.41 -5.32 -0.31
CA ALA A 28 1.45 -4.89 0.70
C ALA A 28 0.40 -3.94 0.12
N SER A 29 0.78 -3.06 -0.82
CA SER A 29 -0.18 -2.21 -1.53
C SER A 29 -1.12 -3.03 -2.41
N ARG A 30 -0.63 -4.10 -3.05
CA ARG A 30 -1.46 -5.05 -3.80
C ARG A 30 -2.50 -5.72 -2.92
N GLU A 31 -2.07 -6.19 -1.75
CA GLU A 31 -2.95 -6.78 -0.74
C GLU A 31 -4.01 -5.79 -0.26
N LEU A 32 -3.63 -4.53 0.00
CA LEU A 32 -4.57 -3.47 0.37
C LEU A 32 -5.59 -3.19 -0.74
N ALA A 33 -5.16 -3.14 -2.01
CA ALA A 33 -6.06 -2.95 -3.14
C ALA A 33 -7.08 -4.08 -3.25
N LEU A 34 -6.66 -5.35 -3.11
CA LEU A 34 -7.55 -6.51 -3.19
C LEU A 34 -8.50 -6.63 -1.99
N ASN A 35 -8.10 -6.09 -0.84
CA ASN A 35 -8.91 -6.09 0.37
C ASN A 35 -9.80 -4.85 0.51
N LEU A 36 -9.76 -3.92 -0.45
CA LEU A 36 -10.61 -2.74 -0.43
C LEU A 36 -12.09 -3.13 -0.40
N ARG A 37 -12.87 -2.43 0.43
CA ARG A 37 -14.31 -2.59 0.54
C ARG A 37 -14.99 -1.23 0.40
N PRO A 38 -16.18 -1.16 -0.22
CA PRO A 38 -16.97 0.06 -0.17
C PRO A 38 -17.27 0.45 1.27
N ASP A 39 -17.26 1.74 1.52
CA ASP A 39 -17.53 2.33 2.82
C ASP A 39 -18.69 3.33 2.69
N ASP A 40 -19.52 3.41 3.72
CA ASP A 40 -20.70 4.29 3.78
C ASP A 40 -20.57 5.40 4.82
N ASP A 41 -19.49 5.43 5.62
CA ASP A 41 -19.17 6.57 6.46
C ASP A 41 -18.62 7.72 5.60
N ALA A 42 -19.44 8.75 5.42
CA ALA A 42 -19.10 9.94 4.64
C ALA A 42 -17.80 10.60 5.13
N THR A 43 -17.51 10.56 6.44
CA THR A 43 -16.27 11.15 6.99
C THR A 43 -15.05 10.35 6.53
N HIS A 44 -15.14 9.03 6.61
CA HIS A 44 -14.10 8.12 6.15
C HIS A 44 -13.89 8.24 4.63
N VAL A 45 -14.96 8.21 3.84
CA VAL A 45 -14.91 8.34 2.38
C VAL A 45 -14.27 9.67 1.97
N ALA A 46 -14.68 10.78 2.59
CA ALA A 46 -14.10 12.09 2.31
C ALA A 46 -12.60 12.14 2.65
N ARG A 47 -12.17 11.49 3.74
CA ARG A 47 -10.75 11.38 4.11
C ARG A 47 -9.96 10.59 3.07
N MET A 48 -10.49 9.46 2.59
CA MET A 48 -9.85 8.65 1.55
C MET A 48 -9.74 9.43 0.23
N GLN A 49 -10.79 10.11 -0.20
CA GLN A 49 -10.78 10.93 -1.42
C GLN A 49 -9.77 12.08 -1.34
N ARG A 50 -9.66 12.75 -0.18
CA ARG A 50 -8.64 13.78 0.05
C ARG A 50 -7.22 13.20 -0.04
N ALA A 51 -6.98 12.02 0.57
CA ALA A 51 -5.68 11.36 0.49
C ALA A 51 -5.31 11.00 -0.96
N THR A 52 -6.24 10.43 -1.73
CA THR A 52 -6.01 10.11 -3.16
C THR A 52 -5.75 11.38 -3.98
N SER A 53 -6.48 12.47 -3.71
CA SER A 53 -6.30 13.74 -4.42
C SER A 53 -4.93 14.36 -4.13
N ALA A 54 -4.50 14.32 -2.86
CA ALA A 54 -3.18 14.78 -2.45
C ALA A 54 -2.06 13.92 -3.07
N ALA A 55 -2.22 12.60 -3.10
CA ALA A 55 -1.26 11.70 -3.74
C ALA A 55 -1.13 11.97 -5.24
N ARG A 56 -2.24 12.23 -5.95
CA ARG A 56 -2.21 12.61 -7.36
C ARG A 56 -1.44 13.91 -7.59
N HIS A 57 -1.73 14.93 -6.78
CA HIS A 57 -1.03 16.22 -6.87
C HIS A 57 0.47 16.06 -6.63
N LEU A 58 0.84 15.25 -5.64
CA LEU A 58 2.23 14.93 -5.35
C LEU A 58 2.95 14.29 -6.55
N PHE A 59 2.30 13.37 -7.27
CA PHE A 59 2.87 12.79 -8.49
C PHE A 59 2.96 13.81 -9.64
N ASP A 60 2.01 14.74 -9.74
CA ASP A 60 2.05 15.81 -10.74
C ASP A 60 3.21 16.79 -10.48
N GLU A 61 3.47 17.14 -9.22
CA GLU A 61 4.55 18.06 -8.81
C GLU A 61 5.94 17.40 -8.74
N HIS A 62 5.99 16.12 -8.35
CA HIS A 62 7.23 15.35 -8.16
C HIS A 62 7.16 14.05 -8.95
N PRO A 63 7.35 14.06 -10.28
CA PRO A 63 7.20 12.88 -11.13
C PRO A 63 8.15 11.73 -10.77
N ASP A 64 9.31 12.07 -10.20
CA ASP A 64 10.33 11.11 -9.79
C ASP A 64 10.09 10.53 -8.39
N ILE A 65 9.01 10.95 -7.69
CA ILE A 65 8.74 10.44 -6.35
C ILE A 65 8.41 8.96 -6.41
N THR A 66 9.11 8.21 -5.56
CA THR A 66 9.00 6.75 -5.55
C THR A 66 9.21 6.22 -4.14
N ILE A 67 8.60 5.06 -3.87
CA ILE A 67 8.92 4.25 -2.69
C ILE A 67 10.24 3.47 -2.86
N GLY A 68 10.97 3.70 -3.94
CA GLY A 68 12.32 3.17 -4.18
C GLY A 68 12.37 1.63 -4.17
N GLY A 69 13.48 1.09 -3.65
CA GLY A 69 13.72 -0.36 -3.53
C GLY A 69 13.08 -1.02 -2.29
N ALA A 70 11.98 -0.48 -1.77
CA ALA A 70 11.32 -1.03 -0.59
C ALA A 70 10.84 -2.48 -0.81
N ARG A 71 11.07 -3.33 0.19
CA ARG A 71 10.69 -4.76 0.20
C ARG A 71 9.75 -5.07 1.36
N ASP A 72 8.92 -6.09 1.17
CA ASP A 72 7.95 -6.54 2.17
C ASP A 72 8.65 -7.33 3.29
N ILE A 73 9.02 -6.59 4.33
CA ILE A 73 9.76 -7.11 5.48
C ILE A 73 8.85 -7.57 6.62
N ARG A 74 7.51 -7.67 6.42
CA ARG A 74 6.58 -8.07 7.49
C ARG A 74 6.92 -9.42 8.11
N ALA A 75 7.34 -10.38 7.27
CA ALA A 75 7.78 -11.69 7.72
C ALA A 75 9.06 -11.60 8.56
N SER A 76 10.05 -10.82 8.10
CA SER A 76 11.31 -10.56 8.83
C SER A 76 11.04 -9.91 10.19
N VAL A 77 10.21 -8.88 10.24
CA VAL A 77 9.82 -8.20 11.49
C VAL A 77 9.12 -9.18 12.43
N SER A 78 8.19 -9.98 11.92
CA SER A 78 7.47 -10.98 12.72
C SER A 78 8.39 -12.06 13.29
N LEU A 79 9.40 -12.50 12.53
CA LEU A 79 10.41 -13.46 12.98
C LEU A 79 11.28 -12.86 14.10
N ALA A 80 11.80 -11.65 13.87
CA ALA A 80 12.62 -10.94 14.85
C ALA A 80 11.86 -10.65 16.16
N GLN A 81 10.58 -10.27 16.07
CA GLN A 81 9.71 -10.07 17.25
C GLN A 81 9.56 -11.33 18.10
N ARG A 82 9.62 -12.52 17.51
CA ARG A 82 9.58 -13.80 18.22
C ARG A 82 10.97 -14.26 18.70
N GLY A 83 12.00 -13.43 18.58
CA GLY A 83 13.38 -13.74 18.95
C GLY A 83 14.15 -14.57 17.91
N GLY A 84 13.62 -14.74 16.69
CA GLY A 84 14.31 -15.43 15.61
C GLY A 84 15.42 -14.57 15.00
N ALA A 85 16.51 -15.21 14.57
CA ALA A 85 17.60 -14.55 13.85
C ALA A 85 17.22 -14.31 12.38
N LEU A 86 17.67 -13.18 11.83
CA LEU A 86 17.47 -12.86 10.41
C LEU A 86 18.70 -13.29 9.60
N GLU A 87 18.45 -13.93 8.47
CA GLU A 87 19.47 -14.22 7.47
C GLU A 87 20.04 -12.93 6.85
N PRO A 88 21.28 -12.94 6.34
CA PRO A 88 21.90 -11.75 5.74
C PRO A 88 21.05 -11.09 4.65
N THR A 89 20.36 -11.87 3.82
CA THR A 89 19.46 -11.36 2.77
C THR A 89 18.28 -10.59 3.36
N ALA A 90 17.67 -11.10 4.43
CA ALA A 90 16.57 -10.42 5.11
C ALA A 90 17.03 -9.11 5.76
N LEU A 91 18.27 -9.05 6.27
CA LEU A 91 18.86 -7.81 6.78
C LEU A 91 19.09 -6.78 5.66
N LEU A 92 19.51 -7.22 4.48
CA LEU A 92 19.64 -6.35 3.31
C LEU A 92 18.29 -5.81 2.84
N ASP A 93 17.23 -6.64 2.88
CA ASP A 93 15.87 -6.20 2.57
C ASP A 93 15.39 -5.12 3.54
N VAL A 94 15.64 -5.30 4.85
CA VAL A 94 15.34 -4.29 5.87
C VAL A 94 16.11 -3.00 5.62
N SER A 95 17.42 -3.09 5.34
CA SER A 95 18.25 -1.93 5.03
C SER A 95 17.75 -1.15 3.81
N ALA A 96 17.40 -1.86 2.72
CA ALA A 96 16.86 -1.27 1.50
C ALA A 96 15.54 -0.54 1.77
N THR A 97 14.62 -1.16 2.51
CA THR A 97 13.35 -0.54 2.91
C THR A 97 13.56 0.71 3.76
N LEU A 98 14.47 0.69 4.72
CA LEU A 98 14.79 1.86 5.56
C LEU A 98 15.43 2.99 4.76
N ALA A 99 16.29 2.67 3.79
CA ALA A 99 16.89 3.66 2.89
C ALA A 99 15.81 4.35 2.02
N ALA A 100 14.92 3.56 1.43
CA ALA A 100 13.81 4.07 0.63
C ALA A 100 12.86 4.97 1.43
N MET A 101 12.49 4.56 2.66
CA MET A 101 11.65 5.37 3.56
C MET A 101 12.31 6.72 3.89
N ARG A 102 13.63 6.74 4.07
CA ARG A 102 14.38 7.99 4.34
C ARG A 102 14.35 8.92 3.14
N GLN A 103 14.56 8.40 1.93
CA GLN A 103 14.49 9.20 0.70
C GLN A 103 13.09 9.78 0.50
N LEU A 104 12.06 8.95 0.67
CA LEU A 104 10.67 9.40 0.56
C LEU A 104 10.34 10.49 1.60
N ARG A 105 10.79 10.32 2.85
CA ARG A 105 10.61 11.34 3.89
C ARG A 105 11.25 12.67 3.49
N VAL A 106 12.46 12.66 2.94
CA VAL A 106 13.14 13.88 2.47
C VAL A 106 12.39 14.52 1.31
N ALA A 107 11.81 13.73 0.39
CA ALA A 107 11.04 14.25 -0.73
C ALA A 107 9.68 14.86 -0.32
N LEU A 108 9.15 14.48 0.85
CA LEU A 108 7.85 14.94 1.36
C LEU A 108 7.94 16.11 2.35
N MET A 109 9.16 16.52 2.75
CA MET A 109 9.41 17.62 3.70
C MET A 109 9.89 18.86 2.96
#